data_AF-A0AAJ6E9J5-F1
#
_entry.id   AF-A0AAJ6E9J5-F1
#
_cell.length_a   1.000
_cell.length_b   1.000
_cell.length_c   1.000
_cell.angle_alpha   90.00
_cell.angle_beta   90.00
_cell.angle_gamma   90.00
#
_symmetry.space_group_name_H-M   'P 1'
#
loop_
_entity.id
_entity.type
_entity.pdbx_description
1 polymer ?
#
loop_
_entity_poly.entity_id
_entity_poly.type
_entity_poly.pdbx_seq_one_letter_code
_entity_poly.pdbx_strand_id
1 'polypeptide(L)' 'MPDVKRRELADGMASGMAARVIDRTIQIHCAADVSQDTFLARGYVYARFIRIGGGPDQVHLAAVGNELIKRGGVMAG' A
#
# COMPACT_ATOMS: atom_id res chain seq x y z
N MET A 1 15.42 13.50 -4.50
CA MET A 1 14.74 12.51 -3.63
C MET A 1 15.70 11.36 -3.37
N PRO A 2 16.14 11.14 -2.12
CA PRO A 2 17.05 10.04 -1.77
C PRO A 2 16.39 8.67 -2.03
N ASP A 3 17.18 7.66 -2.37
CA ASP A 3 16.69 6.38 -2.92
C ASP A 3 15.76 5.60 -1.98
N VAL A 4 15.98 5.71 -0.66
CA VAL A 4 15.13 5.11 0.38
C VAL A 4 13.67 5.60 0.27
N LYS A 5 13.46 6.90 0.03
CA LYS A 5 12.12 7.48 -0.10
C LYS A 5 11.41 7.06 -1.39
N ARG A 6 12.17 6.81 -2.46
CA ARG A 6 11.60 6.28 -3.72
C ARG A 6 11.12 4.85 -3.55
N ARG A 7 11.88 4.05 -2.82
CA ARG A 7 11.52 2.68 -2.48
C ARG A 7 10.28 2.62 -1.58
N GLU A 8 10.25 3.43 -0.53
CA GLU A 8 9.08 3.58 0.34
C GLU A 8 7.80 3.88 -0.47
N LEU A 9 7.83 4.89 -1.34
CA LEU A 9 6.71 5.22 -2.23
C LEU A 9 6.24 4.07 -3.12
N ALA A 10 7.19 3.35 -3.73
CA ALA A 10 6.88 2.19 -4.57
C ALA A 10 6.24 1.06 -3.76
N ASP A 11 6.78 0.78 -2.57
CA ASP A 11 6.30 -0.26 -1.66
C ASP A 11 4.87 0.05 -1.16
N GLY A 12 4.57 1.32 -0.86
CA GLY A 12 3.22 1.78 -0.49
C GLY A 12 2.21 1.61 -1.63
N MET A 13 2.57 2.01 -2.85
CA MET A 13 1.68 1.86 -4.02
C MET A 13 1.42 0.39 -4.36
N ALA A 14 2.45 -0.46 -4.32
CA ALA A 14 2.32 -1.89 -4.59
C ALA A 14 1.41 -2.57 -3.56
N SER A 15 1.57 -2.25 -2.28
CA SER A 15 0.75 -2.79 -1.19
C SER A 15 -0.72 -2.37 -1.32
N GLY A 16 -0.99 -1.11 -1.69
CA GLY A 16 -2.35 -0.61 -1.94
C GLY A 16 -3.02 -1.21 -3.18
N MET A 17 -2.26 -1.54 -4.23
CA MET A 17 -2.80 -2.31 -5.36
C MET A 17 -3.12 -3.74 -4.97
N ALA A 18 -2.22 -4.44 -4.28
CA ALA A 18 -2.40 -5.83 -3.88
C ALA A 18 -3.67 -6.01 -3.03
N ALA A 19 -3.90 -5.10 -2.07
CA ALA A 19 -5.11 -5.12 -1.25
C ALA A 19 -6.39 -4.99 -2.09
N ARG A 20 -6.43 -4.06 -3.05
CA ARG A 20 -7.60 -3.85 -3.93
C ARG A 20 -7.90 -5.07 -4.81
N VAL A 21 -6.87 -5.74 -5.31
CA VAL A 21 -7.04 -6.98 -6.09
C VAL A 21 -7.64 -8.07 -5.22
N ILE A 22 -7.11 -8.27 -4.01
CA ILE A 22 -7.59 -9.31 -3.10
C ILE A 22 -9.02 -9.01 -2.62
N ASP A 23 -9.34 -7.77 -2.26
CA ASP A 23 -10.70 -7.38 -1.87
C ASP A 23 -11.71 -7.67 -2.98
N ARG A 24 -11.32 -7.45 -4.24
CA ARG A 24 -12.18 -7.75 -5.39
C ARG A 24 -12.32 -9.25 -5.61
N THR A 25 -11.27 -10.03 -5.40
CA THR A 25 -11.34 -11.49 -5.47
C THR A 25 -12.27 -12.06 -4.41
N ILE A 26 -12.18 -11.59 -3.16
CA ILE A 26 -13.06 -12.00 -2.05
C ILE A 26 -14.52 -11.67 -2.35
N GLN A 27 -14.79 -10.46 -2.88
CA GLN A 27 -16.16 -10.07 -3.27
C GLN A 27 -16.75 -10.96 -4.37
N ILE A 28 -15.92 -11.49 -5.28
CA ILE A 28 -16.35 -12.38 -6.37
C ILE A 28 -16.50 -13.84 -5.90
N HIS A 29 -15.64 -14.31 -5.00
CA HIS A 29 -15.59 -15.72 -4.58
C HIS A 29 -16.48 -16.04 -3.35
N CYS A 30 -17.09 -15.03 -2.72
CA CYS A 30 -18.05 -15.19 -1.64
C CYS A 30 -17.51 -16.15 -0.54
N ALA A 31 -18.34 -17.02 0.05
CA ALA A 31 -17.93 -17.89 1.17
C ALA A 31 -16.80 -18.91 0.85
N ALA A 32 -16.39 -19.08 -0.41
CA ALA A 32 -15.29 -19.97 -0.77
C ALA A 32 -13.91 -19.43 -0.34
N ASP A 33 -13.78 -18.09 -0.22
CA ASP A 33 -12.52 -17.43 0.16
C ASP A 33 -12.29 -17.30 1.67
N VAL A 34 -13.33 -17.55 2.48
CA VAL A 34 -13.20 -17.69 3.94
C VAL A 34 -12.85 -19.13 4.35
N SER A 35 -12.92 -20.10 3.43
CA SER A 35 -12.39 -21.44 3.66
C SER A 35 -10.87 -21.44 3.49
N GLN A 36 -10.15 -22.21 4.31
CA GLN A 36 -8.69 -22.40 4.21
C GLN A 36 -8.28 -23.15 2.92
N ASP A 37 -9.26 -23.60 2.14
CA ASP A 37 -9.09 -24.43 0.95
C ASP A 37 -8.57 -23.64 -0.26
N THR A 38 -8.60 -22.29 -0.22
CA THR A 38 -8.04 -21.44 -1.27
C THR A 38 -6.79 -20.70 -0.79
N PHE A 39 -5.86 -20.41 -1.72
CA PHE A 39 -4.67 -19.57 -1.45
C PHE A 39 -5.03 -18.15 -0.97
N LEU A 40 -6.26 -17.72 -1.23
CA LEU A 40 -6.71 -16.34 -1.08
C LEU A 40 -6.86 -15.93 0.38
N ALA A 41 -7.27 -16.82 1.28
CA ALA A 41 -7.29 -16.54 2.73
C ALA A 41 -5.89 -16.18 3.26
N ARG A 42 -4.86 -16.94 2.86
CA ARG A 42 -3.46 -16.65 3.22
C ARG A 42 -2.93 -15.38 2.55
N GLY A 43 -3.26 -15.18 1.27
CA GLY A 43 -2.89 -13.97 0.53
C GLY A 43 -3.45 -12.68 1.14
N TYR A 44 -4.71 -12.71 1.59
CA TYR A 44 -5.36 -11.59 2.28
C TYR A 44 -4.68 -11.22 3.60
N VAL A 45 -4.38 -12.22 4.45
CA VAL A 45 -3.67 -12.00 5.71
C VAL A 45 -2.28 -11.42 5.46
N TYR A 46 -1.56 -11.94 4.46
CA TYR A 46 -0.22 -11.47 4.12
C TYR A 46 -0.21 -10.03 3.58
N ALA A 47 -1.15 -9.67 2.71
CA ALA A 47 -1.27 -8.31 2.19
C ALA A 47 -1.60 -7.29 3.30
N ARG A 48 -2.44 -7.67 4.27
CA ARG A 48 -2.72 -6.86 5.46
C ARG A 48 -1.48 -6.70 6.34
N PHE A 49 -0.70 -7.75 6.49
CA PHE A 49 0.54 -7.73 7.27
C PHE A 49 1.59 -6.79 6.65
N ILE A 50 1.76 -6.81 5.32
CA ILE A 50 2.70 -5.91 4.61
C ILE A 50 2.31 -4.43 4.81
N ARG A 51 1.02 -4.09 4.76
CA ARG A 51 0.57 -2.70 5.03
C ARG A 51 0.82 -2.24 6.45
N ILE A 52 0.76 -3.16 7.42
CA ILE A 52 1.09 -2.85 8.82
C ILE A 52 2.61 -2.67 8.97
N GLY A 53 3.41 -3.55 8.35
CA GLY A 53 4.88 -3.51 8.43
C GLY A 53 5.54 -2.38 7.64
N GLY A 54 4.92 -1.93 6.54
CA GLY A 54 5.43 -0.85 5.67
C GLY A 54 5.12 0.57 6.13
N GLY A 55 4.40 0.73 7.24
CA GLY A 55 3.96 2.02 7.75
C GLY A 55 2.67 2.51 7.08
N PRO A 56 1.74 3.09 7.85
CA PRO A 56 0.39 3.42 7.37
C PRO A 56 0.44 4.41 6.19
N ASP A 57 -0.47 4.21 5.22
CA ASP A 57 -0.55 5.00 3.97
C ASP A 57 -0.54 6.52 4.20
N GLN A 58 -1.05 7.00 5.35
CA GLN A 58 -1.05 8.41 5.73
C GLN A 58 0.36 8.96 5.98
N VAL A 59 1.29 8.16 6.51
CA VAL A 59 2.69 8.55 6.72
C VAL A 59 3.39 8.66 5.37
N HIS A 60 3.10 7.73 4.45
CA HIS A 60 3.58 7.80 3.06
C HIS A 60 3.07 9.06 2.35
N LEU A 61 1.77 9.34 2.43
CA LEU A 61 1.17 10.53 1.83
C LEU A 61 1.68 11.83 2.45
N ALA A 62 1.86 11.88 3.78
CA ALA A 62 2.44 13.03 4.47
C ALA A 62 3.91 13.25 4.08
N ALA A 63 4.69 12.18 3.90
CA ALA A 63 6.06 12.27 3.41
C ALA A 63 6.13 12.83 1.98
N VAL A 64 5.20 12.44 1.10
CA VAL A 64 5.05 13.00 -0.26
C VAL A 64 4.63 14.46 -0.21
N GLY A 65 3.62 14.81 0.59
CA GLY A 65 3.11 16.17 0.72
C GLY A 65 4.20 17.14 1.20
N ASN A 66 4.96 16.74 2.21
CA ASN A 66 6.11 17.52 2.70
C ASN A 66 7.19 17.72 1.64
N GLU A 67 7.45 16.72 0.79
CA GLU A 67 8.42 16.86 -0.31
C GLU A 67 7.90 17.80 -1.40
N LEU A 68 6.62 17.71 -1.77
CA LEU A 68 6.01 18.59 -2.76
C LEU A 68 6.03 20.05 -2.30
N ILE A 69 5.75 20.31 -1.02
CA ILE A 69 5.86 21.65 -0.43
C ILE A 69 7.30 22.16 -0.46
N LYS A 70 8.27 21.31 -0.08
CA LYS A 70 9.71 21.68 -0.16
C LYS A 70 10.13 22.02 -1.59
N ARG A 71 9.68 21.28 -2.59
CA ARG A 71 10.01 21.56 -3.99
C ARG A 71 9.30 22.80 -4.50
N GLY A 72 8.02 22.98 -4.18
CA GLY A 72 7.24 24.17 -4.56
C GLY A 72 7.76 25.45 -3.89
N GLY A 73 8.20 25.37 -2.64
CA GLY A 73 8.79 26.50 -1.91
C GLY A 73 10.18 26.92 -2.39
N VAL A 74 10.92 26.04 -3.08
CA VAL A 74 12.23 26.33 -3.69
C VAL A 74 12.08 26.96 -5.09
N MET A 75 10.92 26.85 -5.73
CA MET A 75 10.62 27.50 -7.03
C MET A 75 9.97 28.88 -6.88
N ALA A 76 9.61 29.28 -5.66
CA ALA A 76 8.88 30.51 -5.35
C ALA A 76 9.72 31.57 -4.63
N GLY A 77 11.03 31.37 -4.51
CA GLY A 77 12.01 32.34 -4.01
C GLY A 77 13.19 32.44 -4.98
#